data_AF-A0A0W8DXP6-F1
#
_entry.id   AF-A0A0W8DXP6-F1
#
_cell.length_a   1.000
_cell.length_b   1.000
_cell.length_c   1.000
_cell.angle_alpha   90.00
_cell.angle_beta   90.00
_cell.angle_gamma   90.00
#
_symmetry.space_group_name_H-M   'P 1'
#
loop_
_entity.id
_entity.type
_entity.pdbx_description
1 polymer ?
#
loop_
_entity_poly.entity_id
_entity_poly.type
_entity_poly.pdbx_seq_one_letter_code
_entity_poly.pdbx_strand_id
1 'polypeptide(L)'
;MDPDVELGPGLPRGPDVIMDQMVNYTNFLRFISLKGVVDSIVVAEDSVLVSDAAWFSFQVTRSTIKMIFPHIMGHEWLVAMLVGQQVEAQGRSTFHFNPAGKCYRYDVEMNFVGAFLSIVKDPRVVDMLLGRALISYNGMLCVANEGEEDEEKAPVPLQDNTLSNTTGGSTVNTVQTSPTIEFCQRTVEDYFAAFAAGYEQGTTEYSGASQRDFFLYRFNSRQAGTMSTVADQVRERWYALSECFEVLAFQQKGPIQTELDDTSSSCLVESSATYALRLTFHTIQSVFPHLVSDTQLRNTLIGKVLTVPSQIIFSIEKTTGYISRISEWMDFAVAMADIIPDPLDLALVMSQAKLALDGVDFQQTSFIMASRSQGQTHTDNLERQQNDMHTGTGSRTMRIADILD
;
A
#
# COMPACT_ATOMS: atom_id res chain seq x y z
N MET A 1 18.79 17.14 -11.95
CA MET A 1 18.49 15.83 -12.56
C MET A 1 17.55 16.02 -13.73
N ASP A 2 17.62 15.11 -14.68
CA ASP A 2 16.59 14.86 -15.70
C ASP A 2 15.40 14.09 -15.05
N PRO A 3 14.15 14.26 -15.50
CA PRO A 3 13.01 13.52 -14.94
C PRO A 3 13.15 11.99 -15.05
N ASP A 4 13.82 11.49 -16.08
CA ASP A 4 13.96 10.05 -16.36
C ASP A 4 15.40 9.53 -16.11
N VAL A 5 16.14 10.19 -15.21
CA VAL A 5 17.56 9.86 -14.92
C VAL A 5 17.76 8.37 -14.61
N GLU A 6 18.66 7.73 -15.36
CA GLU A 6 18.98 6.31 -15.23
C GLU A 6 20.04 6.06 -14.14
N LEU A 7 19.79 5.11 -13.25
CA LEU A 7 20.71 4.70 -12.17
C LEU A 7 21.45 3.38 -12.46
N GLY A 8 21.20 2.83 -13.64
CA GLY A 8 21.70 1.57 -14.16
C GLY A 8 20.58 0.62 -14.61
N PRO A 9 20.91 -0.50 -15.27
CA PRO A 9 19.95 -1.52 -15.69
C PRO A 9 19.07 -2.07 -14.56
N GLY A 10 17.78 -2.26 -14.84
CA GLY A 10 16.83 -2.89 -13.90
C GLY A 10 16.44 -2.06 -12.68
N LEU A 11 16.99 -0.85 -12.51
CA LEU A 11 16.67 0.03 -11.40
C LEU A 11 15.58 1.04 -11.77
N PRO A 12 14.77 1.50 -10.80
CA PRO A 12 13.84 2.62 -11.02
C PRO A 12 14.57 3.86 -11.55
N ARG A 13 13.88 4.62 -12.41
CA ARG A 13 14.41 5.86 -13.01
C ARG A 13 13.83 7.10 -12.33
N GLY A 14 14.57 8.20 -12.43
CA GLY A 14 14.13 9.52 -12.01
C GLY A 14 14.82 10.02 -10.73
N PRO A 15 14.70 11.33 -10.44
CA PRO A 15 15.41 11.98 -9.35
C PRO A 15 14.99 11.46 -7.97
N ASP A 16 13.75 11.01 -7.83
CA ASP A 16 13.16 10.60 -6.55
C ASP A 16 13.89 9.39 -5.97
N VAL A 17 14.35 8.47 -6.81
CA VAL A 17 15.12 7.27 -6.40
C VAL A 17 16.44 7.64 -5.72
N ILE A 18 17.05 8.77 -6.12
CA ILE A 18 18.27 9.31 -5.48
C ILE A 18 17.91 9.91 -4.10
N MET A 19 16.73 10.52 -3.97
CA MET A 19 16.23 11.07 -2.71
C MET A 19 15.85 9.94 -1.73
N ASP A 20 15.18 8.89 -2.21
CA ASP A 20 14.87 7.68 -1.45
C ASP A 20 16.14 6.99 -0.96
N GLN A 21 17.19 6.93 -1.79
CA GLN A 21 18.48 6.40 -1.37
C GLN A 21 19.15 7.26 -0.28
N MET A 22 18.96 8.58 -0.27
CA MET A 22 19.41 9.44 0.85
C MET A 22 18.60 9.21 2.13
N VAL A 23 17.30 8.91 2.01
CA VAL A 23 16.46 8.47 3.14
C VAL A 23 16.93 7.11 3.67
N ASN A 24 17.25 6.14 2.80
CA ASN A 24 17.80 4.84 3.18
C ASN A 24 19.15 4.96 3.91
N TYR A 25 20.06 5.84 3.46
CA TYR A 25 21.28 6.14 4.21
C TYR A 25 21.00 6.72 5.61
N THR A 26 19.95 7.53 5.75
CA THR A 26 19.57 8.14 7.04
C THR A 26 18.92 7.12 7.98
N ASN A 27 18.14 6.17 7.44
CA ASN A 27 17.39 5.19 8.21
C ASN A 27 18.22 3.97 8.61
N PHE A 28 19.05 3.44 7.69
CA PHE A 28 19.73 2.15 7.89
C PHE A 28 21.14 2.30 8.46
N LEU A 29 21.76 3.49 8.32
CA LEU A 29 23.12 3.74 8.75
C LEU A 29 23.16 4.84 9.81
N ARG A 30 24.04 4.67 10.79
CA ARG A 30 24.48 5.81 11.59
C ARG A 30 25.53 6.58 10.78
N PHE A 31 25.05 7.39 9.84
CA PHE A 31 25.85 8.22 8.96
C PHE A 31 26.81 9.11 9.74
N ILE A 32 28.07 9.21 9.29
CA ILE A 32 29.10 10.07 9.89
C ILE A 32 29.49 11.18 8.91
N SER A 33 29.90 10.81 7.68
CA SER A 33 30.21 11.80 6.63
C SER A 33 30.23 11.18 5.25
N LEU A 34 29.81 11.95 4.24
CA LEU A 34 30.11 11.73 2.83
C LEU A 34 31.06 12.83 2.37
N LYS A 35 32.15 12.47 1.69
CA LYS A 35 33.09 13.39 1.04
C LYS A 35 33.21 13.01 -0.42
N GLY A 36 33.13 13.98 -1.32
CA GLY A 36 33.36 13.78 -2.75
C GLY A 36 34.40 14.78 -3.26
N VAL A 37 35.25 14.34 -4.19
CA VAL A 37 36.19 15.20 -4.93
C VAL A 37 36.06 14.88 -6.41
N VAL A 38 35.61 15.85 -7.21
CA VAL A 38 35.57 15.73 -8.68
C VAL A 38 37.00 15.49 -9.17
N ASP A 39 37.22 14.35 -9.82
CA ASP A 39 38.54 13.93 -10.31
C ASP A 39 38.64 13.92 -11.84
N SER A 40 37.49 13.93 -12.54
CA SER A 40 37.45 13.98 -14.01
C SER A 40 36.23 14.74 -14.53
N ILE A 41 36.42 15.50 -15.60
CA ILE A 41 35.36 16.11 -16.41
C ILE A 41 35.70 15.83 -17.87
N VAL A 42 34.82 15.13 -18.57
CA VAL A 42 34.96 14.79 -20.00
C VAL A 42 33.81 15.42 -20.77
N VAL A 43 34.13 16.26 -21.75
CA VAL A 43 33.15 16.87 -22.65
C VAL A 43 33.15 16.11 -23.97
N ALA A 44 32.02 15.52 -24.31
CA ALA A 44 31.70 14.93 -25.61
C ALA A 44 30.81 15.88 -26.43
N GLU A 45 30.50 15.51 -27.67
CA GLU A 45 29.71 16.33 -28.59
C GLU A 45 28.29 16.62 -28.07
N ASP A 46 27.61 15.59 -27.54
CA ASP A 46 26.23 15.67 -27.01
C ASP A 46 26.13 15.43 -25.49
N SER A 47 27.24 15.33 -24.75
CA SER A 47 27.19 15.10 -23.30
C SER A 47 28.41 15.58 -22.53
N VAL A 48 28.24 15.81 -21.23
CA VAL A 48 29.35 16.06 -20.28
C VAL A 48 29.31 15.00 -19.19
N LEU A 49 30.41 14.28 -19.01
CA LEU A 49 30.58 13.33 -17.93
C LEU A 49 31.40 13.99 -16.83
N VAL A 50 30.91 13.94 -15.59
CA VAL A 50 31.62 14.40 -14.40
C VAL A 50 31.77 13.22 -13.46
N SER A 51 33.01 12.85 -13.12
CA SER A 51 33.29 11.80 -12.14
C SER A 51 33.88 12.40 -10.87
N ASP A 52 33.45 11.88 -9.73
CA ASP A 52 34.09 12.10 -8.44
C ASP A 52 34.61 10.80 -7.82
N ALA A 53 35.64 10.94 -7.00
CA ALA A 53 36.00 9.95 -6.00
C ALA A 53 35.25 10.29 -4.70
N ALA A 54 34.56 9.30 -4.14
CA ALA A 54 33.75 9.44 -2.94
C ALA A 54 34.31 8.62 -1.78
N TRP A 55 34.13 9.14 -0.55
CA TRP A 55 34.41 8.45 0.71
C TRP A 55 33.19 8.53 1.61
N PHE A 56 32.64 7.37 1.94
CA PHE A 56 31.41 7.20 2.68
C PHE A 56 31.68 6.55 4.03
N SER A 57 31.58 7.35 5.10
CA SER A 57 31.85 6.94 6.48
C SER A 57 30.54 6.79 7.27
N PHE A 58 30.34 5.63 7.88
CA PHE A 58 29.20 5.32 8.75
C PHE A 58 29.59 4.37 9.89
N GLN A 59 28.82 4.37 10.98
CA GLN A 59 28.94 3.37 12.04
C GLN A 59 27.90 2.26 11.82
N VAL A 60 28.35 1.00 11.89
CA VAL A 60 27.46 -0.17 11.87
C VAL A 60 26.75 -0.29 13.21
N THR A 61 25.42 -0.34 13.17
CA THR A 61 24.57 -0.60 14.34
C THR A 61 23.90 -1.96 14.23
N ARG A 62 23.27 -2.46 15.30
CA ARG A 62 22.46 -3.68 15.22
C ARG A 62 21.24 -3.49 14.28
N SER A 63 20.71 -2.27 14.16
CA SER A 63 19.70 -1.91 13.16
C SER A 63 20.27 -2.00 11.73
N THR A 64 21.49 -1.48 11.51
CA THR A 64 22.19 -1.59 10.21
C THR A 64 22.34 -3.04 9.75
N ILE A 65 22.68 -3.94 10.68
CA ILE A 65 22.76 -5.37 10.37
C ILE A 65 21.38 -5.95 10.07
N LYS A 66 20.36 -5.65 10.89
CA LYS A 66 18.98 -6.09 10.63
C LYS A 66 18.44 -5.64 9.26
N MET A 67 18.77 -4.42 8.83
CA MET A 67 18.22 -3.81 7.61
C MET A 67 19.01 -4.08 6.33
N ILE A 68 20.34 -4.28 6.41
CA ILE A 68 21.20 -4.43 5.22
C ILE A 68 21.82 -5.84 5.13
N PHE A 69 22.01 -6.52 6.27
CA PHE A 69 22.66 -7.82 6.36
C PHE A 69 21.82 -8.83 7.20
N PRO A 70 20.50 -8.97 6.96
CA PRO A 70 19.60 -9.74 7.84
C PRO A 70 20.04 -11.19 7.97
N HIS A 71 20.61 -11.76 6.91
CA HIS A 71 21.10 -13.15 6.86
C HIS A 71 22.22 -13.46 7.87
N ILE A 72 22.94 -12.46 8.38
CA ILE A 72 23.95 -12.67 9.44
C ILE A 72 23.41 -12.44 10.86
N MET A 73 22.14 -12.10 11.05
CA MET A 73 21.55 -11.92 12.39
C MET A 73 21.64 -13.17 13.26
N GLY A 74 21.63 -14.37 12.66
CA GLY A 74 21.88 -15.64 13.35
C GLY A 74 23.36 -15.93 13.68
N HIS A 75 24.29 -15.12 13.16
CA HIS A 75 25.73 -15.25 13.38
C HIS A 75 26.22 -14.24 14.43
N GLU A 76 25.77 -14.36 15.68
CA GLU A 76 26.04 -13.40 16.76
C GLU A 76 27.54 -13.08 16.96
N TRP A 77 28.47 -13.98 16.62
CA TRP A 77 29.91 -13.71 16.66
C TRP A 77 30.34 -12.64 15.63
N LEU A 78 29.71 -12.63 14.44
CA LEU A 78 29.95 -11.67 13.37
C LEU A 78 29.19 -10.37 13.66
N VAL A 79 27.97 -10.46 14.19
CA VAL A 79 27.21 -9.31 14.70
C VAL A 79 28.02 -8.56 15.77
N ALA A 80 28.55 -9.26 16.76
CA ALA A 80 29.39 -8.69 17.82
C ALA A 80 30.72 -8.09 17.30
N MET A 81 31.27 -8.63 16.21
CA MET A 81 32.47 -8.09 15.56
C MET A 81 32.19 -6.76 14.82
N LEU A 82 31.00 -6.64 14.21
CA LEU A 82 30.62 -5.52 13.36
C LEU A 82 29.94 -4.36 14.10
N VAL A 83 29.09 -4.64 15.10
CA VAL A 83 28.36 -3.59 15.83
C VAL A 83 29.32 -2.61 16.52
N GLY A 84 29.14 -1.32 16.26
CA GLY A 84 29.96 -0.24 16.79
C GLY A 84 31.17 0.12 15.91
N GLN A 85 31.53 -0.70 14.94
CA GLN A 85 32.63 -0.39 14.02
C GLN A 85 32.28 0.77 13.10
N GLN A 86 33.28 1.61 12.82
CA GLN A 86 33.20 2.60 11.75
C GLN A 86 33.69 1.97 10.45
N VAL A 87 32.86 2.01 9.41
CA VAL A 87 33.17 1.59 8.05
C VAL A 87 33.45 2.86 7.25
N GLU A 88 34.54 2.86 6.48
CA GLU A 88 34.76 3.83 5.41
C GLU A 88 34.80 3.08 4.07
N ALA A 89 33.77 3.29 3.24
CA ALA A 89 33.70 2.76 1.89
C ALA A 89 34.17 3.84 0.91
N GLN A 90 35.17 3.51 0.08
CA GLN A 90 35.53 4.33 -1.06
C GLN A 90 34.61 3.99 -2.25
N GLY A 91 34.19 5.00 -3.00
CA GLY A 91 33.39 4.82 -4.20
C GLY A 91 33.78 5.78 -5.32
N ARG A 92 33.09 5.64 -6.44
CA ARG A 92 33.14 6.55 -7.59
C ARG A 92 31.71 6.87 -8.01
N SER A 93 31.43 8.15 -8.23
CA SER A 93 30.15 8.61 -8.75
C SER A 93 30.38 9.23 -10.12
N THR A 94 29.59 8.89 -11.14
CA THR A 94 29.71 9.46 -12.48
C THR A 94 28.36 9.98 -12.97
N PHE A 95 28.29 11.30 -13.15
CA PHE A 95 27.12 12.02 -13.63
C PHE A 95 27.25 12.28 -15.13
N HIS A 96 26.25 11.90 -15.91
CA HIS A 96 26.18 12.17 -17.35
C HIS A 96 25.14 13.26 -17.60
N PHE A 97 25.59 14.42 -18.07
CA PHE A 97 24.74 15.57 -18.38
C PHE A 97 24.46 15.64 -19.89
N ASN A 98 23.21 15.91 -20.24
CA ASN A 98 22.77 16.17 -21.61
C ASN A 98 23.03 17.65 -22.01
N PRO A 99 22.81 18.05 -23.28
CA PRO A 99 23.09 19.42 -23.73
C PRO A 99 22.21 20.49 -23.05
N ALA A 100 21.09 20.09 -22.43
CA ALA A 100 20.23 20.96 -21.60
C ALA A 100 20.75 21.12 -20.15
N GLY A 101 21.93 20.59 -19.83
CA GLY A 101 22.54 20.65 -18.50
C GLY A 101 21.84 19.78 -17.44
N LYS A 102 21.05 18.78 -17.86
CA LYS A 102 20.37 17.84 -16.96
C LYS A 102 21.16 16.54 -16.89
N CYS A 103 21.44 16.09 -15.67
CA CYS A 103 22.01 14.75 -15.43
C CYS A 103 20.96 13.69 -15.78
N TYR A 104 21.17 12.94 -16.87
CA TYR A 104 20.27 11.93 -17.43
C TYR A 104 20.69 10.50 -17.11
N ARG A 105 21.92 10.30 -16.63
CA ARG A 105 22.39 9.04 -16.06
C ARG A 105 23.33 9.31 -14.90
N TYR A 106 23.25 8.51 -13.85
CA TYR A 106 24.10 8.60 -12.66
C TYR A 106 24.54 7.20 -12.25
N ASP A 107 25.80 6.88 -12.53
CA ASP A 107 26.43 5.60 -12.15
C ASP A 107 27.15 5.75 -10.81
N VAL A 108 27.04 4.72 -9.95
CA VAL A 108 27.71 4.66 -8.65
C VAL A 108 28.38 3.31 -8.48
N GLU A 109 29.64 3.33 -8.02
CA GLU A 109 30.43 2.17 -7.67
C GLU A 109 30.88 2.31 -6.21
N MET A 110 30.70 1.29 -5.37
CA MET A 110 31.06 1.31 -3.94
C MET A 110 31.91 0.10 -3.56
N ASN A 111 33.09 0.32 -3.02
CA ASN A 111 34.02 -0.73 -2.58
C ASN A 111 33.69 -1.25 -1.17
N PHE A 112 32.47 -1.79 -0.99
CA PHE A 112 32.08 -2.41 0.28
C PHE A 112 32.94 -3.63 0.62
N VAL A 113 33.41 -4.40 -0.38
CA VAL A 113 34.31 -5.55 -0.19
C VAL A 113 35.60 -5.12 0.53
N GLY A 114 36.30 -4.10 0.01
CA GLY A 114 37.51 -3.57 0.64
C GLY A 114 37.24 -2.94 2.01
N ALA A 115 36.13 -2.22 2.14
CA ALA A 115 35.72 -1.59 3.39
C ALA A 115 35.53 -2.61 4.52
N PHE A 116 34.75 -3.67 4.29
CA PHE A 116 34.51 -4.72 5.30
C PHE A 116 35.69 -5.67 5.48
N LEU A 117 36.48 -5.95 4.44
CA LEU A 117 37.74 -6.70 4.57
C LEU A 117 38.72 -6.00 5.52
N SER A 118 38.71 -4.67 5.56
CA SER A 118 39.50 -3.88 6.51
C SER A 118 39.11 -4.12 7.97
N ILE A 119 37.90 -4.62 8.25
CA ILE A 119 37.39 -4.91 9.60
C ILE A 119 37.55 -6.39 9.94
N VAL A 120 36.94 -7.28 9.14
CA VAL A 120 36.85 -8.73 9.48
C VAL A 120 38.11 -9.52 9.15
N LYS A 121 39.02 -8.95 8.33
CA LYS A 121 40.34 -9.50 7.91
C LYS A 121 40.35 -10.86 7.20
N ASP A 122 39.22 -11.58 7.10
CA ASP A 122 39.09 -12.83 6.34
C ASP A 122 38.13 -12.63 5.15
N PRO A 123 38.58 -12.86 3.89
CA PRO A 123 37.72 -12.67 2.72
C PRO A 123 36.50 -13.59 2.68
N ARG A 124 36.54 -14.77 3.34
CA ARG A 124 35.38 -15.68 3.43
C ARG A 124 34.29 -15.13 4.35
N VAL A 125 34.68 -14.30 5.32
CA VAL A 125 33.74 -13.61 6.22
C VAL A 125 33.14 -12.39 5.52
N VAL A 126 33.90 -11.73 4.63
CA VAL A 126 33.36 -10.68 3.74
C VAL A 126 32.36 -11.26 2.75
N ASP A 127 32.66 -12.41 2.15
CA ASP A 127 31.75 -13.14 1.26
C ASP A 127 30.45 -13.53 2.00
N MET A 128 30.55 -14.12 3.19
CA MET A 128 29.41 -14.39 4.07
C MET A 128 28.60 -13.13 4.41
N LEU A 129 29.25 -11.98 4.61
CA LEU A 129 28.59 -10.71 4.91
C LEU A 129 27.87 -10.12 3.70
N LEU A 130 28.51 -10.11 2.52
CA LEU A 130 28.03 -9.40 1.34
C LEU A 130 27.18 -10.27 0.40
N GLY A 131 27.36 -11.59 0.37
CA GLY A 131 26.74 -12.49 -0.61
C GLY A 131 25.21 -12.59 -0.56
N ARG A 132 24.58 -12.15 0.54
CA ARG A 132 23.12 -11.96 0.66
C ARG A 132 22.77 -10.60 1.27
N ALA A 133 23.68 -9.63 1.16
CA ALA A 133 23.42 -8.27 1.60
C ALA A 133 22.39 -7.59 0.69
N LEU A 134 21.59 -6.72 1.29
CA LEU A 134 20.57 -5.93 0.60
C LEU A 134 21.21 -4.67 0.03
N ILE A 135 22.17 -4.89 -0.87
CA ILE A 135 22.94 -3.86 -1.55
C ILE A 135 22.88 -4.19 -3.05
N SER A 136 22.32 -3.28 -3.85
CA SER A 136 22.28 -3.44 -5.30
C SER A 136 23.69 -3.35 -5.90
N TYR A 137 23.85 -3.80 -7.14
CA TYR A 137 25.15 -3.76 -7.84
C TYR A 137 25.74 -2.34 -7.97
N ASN A 138 24.90 -1.28 -7.99
CA ASN A 138 25.33 0.12 -8.00
C ASN A 138 25.50 0.71 -6.58
N GLY A 139 25.56 -0.13 -5.55
CA GLY A 139 25.81 0.27 -4.16
C GLY A 139 24.65 0.94 -3.45
N MET A 140 23.45 0.96 -4.03
CA MET A 140 22.25 1.44 -3.33
C MET A 140 21.79 0.42 -2.28
N LEU A 141 21.08 0.89 -1.26
CA LEU A 141 20.62 0.05 -0.15
C LEU A 141 19.19 -0.38 -0.43
N CYS A 142 18.99 -1.69 -0.59
CA CYS A 142 17.69 -2.29 -0.80
C CYS A 142 16.99 -2.54 0.55
N VAL A 143 15.67 -2.60 0.52
CA VAL A 143 14.87 -3.09 1.66
C VAL A 143 14.82 -4.62 1.59
N ALA A 144 14.70 -5.28 2.74
CA ALA A 144 14.60 -6.73 2.82
C ALA A 144 13.29 -7.23 2.19
N ASN A 145 13.36 -7.79 0.98
CA ASN A 145 12.34 -8.71 0.48
C ASN A 145 12.57 -10.08 1.12
N GLU A 146 11.76 -10.47 2.10
CA GLU A 146 11.62 -11.87 2.50
C GLU A 146 10.54 -12.51 1.62
N GLY A 147 10.95 -13.08 0.48
CA GLY A 147 10.01 -13.58 -0.52
C GLY A 147 10.57 -14.43 -1.66
N GLU A 148 11.86 -14.82 -1.63
CA GLU A 148 12.43 -15.79 -2.58
C GLU A 148 13.23 -16.85 -1.80
N GLU A 149 12.55 -17.95 -1.45
CA GLU A 149 13.22 -19.22 -1.19
C GLU A 149 13.67 -19.78 -2.54
N ASP A 150 14.93 -19.53 -2.91
CA ASP A 150 15.60 -20.23 -4.02
C ASP A 150 15.71 -21.73 -3.67
N GLU A 151 14.66 -22.50 -4.01
CA GLU A 151 14.80 -23.95 -4.16
C GLU A 151 15.77 -24.23 -5.30
N GLU A 152 17.02 -24.52 -4.93
CA GLU A 152 18.07 -25.02 -5.83
C GLU A 152 17.60 -26.36 -6.46
N LYS A 153 16.89 -26.28 -7.59
CA LYS A 153 16.38 -27.45 -8.31
C LYS A 153 17.53 -28.28 -8.85
N ALA A 154 17.83 -29.37 -8.13
CA ALA A 154 18.71 -30.42 -8.60
C ALA A 154 18.25 -30.95 -9.98
N PRO A 155 19.17 -31.19 -10.93
CA PRO A 155 18.81 -31.59 -12.29
C PRO A 155 18.27 -33.03 -12.31
N VAL A 156 17.05 -33.20 -12.82
CA VAL A 156 16.43 -34.52 -13.04
C VAL A 156 17.14 -35.23 -14.22
N PRO A 157 17.48 -36.54 -14.13
CA PRO A 157 18.19 -37.23 -15.19
C PRO A 157 17.32 -37.46 -16.44
N LEU A 158 17.93 -37.33 -17.61
CA LEU A 158 17.36 -37.74 -18.89
C LEU A 158 17.04 -39.25 -18.91
N GLN A 159 15.80 -39.61 -19.24
CA GLN A 159 15.47 -40.92 -19.81
C GLN A 159 14.49 -40.77 -20.98
N ASP A 160 14.90 -41.26 -22.14
CA ASP A 160 14.02 -41.58 -23.26
C ASP A 160 12.97 -42.62 -22.84
N ASN A 161 11.72 -42.47 -23.30
CA ASN A 161 11.20 -43.44 -24.29
C ASN A 161 9.81 -43.14 -24.89
N THR A 162 9.76 -43.24 -26.23
CA THR A 162 8.66 -43.67 -27.10
C THR A 162 7.28 -42.97 -27.11
N LEU A 163 6.87 -42.64 -28.33
CA LEU A 163 5.52 -42.20 -28.71
C LEU A 163 4.44 -43.27 -28.45
N SER A 164 3.21 -42.83 -28.19
CA SER A 164 2.02 -43.44 -28.81
C SER A 164 0.86 -42.44 -28.89
N ASN A 165 0.34 -42.23 -30.09
CA ASN A 165 -0.86 -41.41 -30.33
C ASN A 165 -2.11 -42.15 -29.82
N THR A 166 -3.05 -41.46 -29.16
CA THR A 166 -4.48 -41.68 -29.41
C THR A 166 -5.27 -40.40 -29.16
N THR A 167 -6.14 -40.05 -30.10
CA THR A 167 -7.01 -38.87 -30.08
C THR A 167 -8.14 -39.03 -29.05
N GLY A 168 -8.38 -37.99 -28.24
CA GLY A 168 -9.54 -37.91 -27.35
C GLY A 168 -9.83 -36.47 -26.99
N GLY A 169 -10.87 -35.88 -27.58
CA GLY A 169 -11.18 -34.46 -27.39
C GLY A 169 -11.86 -34.17 -26.06
N SER A 170 -11.31 -33.21 -25.33
CA SER A 170 -12.06 -32.35 -24.41
C SER A 170 -11.54 -30.93 -24.59
N THR A 171 -12.33 -30.09 -25.26
CA THR A 171 -12.08 -28.65 -25.33
C THR A 171 -12.30 -28.05 -23.96
N VAL A 172 -11.24 -28.05 -23.15
CA VAL A 172 -11.14 -27.11 -22.04
C VAL A 172 -11.11 -25.72 -22.68
N ASN A 173 -12.18 -24.96 -22.51
CA ASN A 173 -12.18 -23.53 -22.81
C ASN A 173 -11.29 -22.86 -21.77
N THR A 174 -9.97 -22.92 -21.99
CA THR A 174 -9.03 -22.00 -21.35
C THR A 174 -9.38 -20.62 -21.88
N VAL A 175 -10.20 -19.88 -21.13
CA VAL A 175 -10.34 -18.43 -21.33
C VAL A 175 -8.93 -17.90 -21.20
N GLN A 176 -8.36 -17.43 -22.32
CA GLN A 176 -7.08 -16.74 -22.30
C GLN A 176 -7.33 -15.38 -21.66
N THR A 177 -7.24 -15.35 -20.34
CA THR A 177 -7.19 -14.13 -19.54
C THR A 177 -6.05 -13.26 -20.07
N SER A 178 -6.36 -12.00 -20.36
CA SER A 178 -5.32 -11.05 -20.76
C SER A 178 -4.31 -10.92 -19.62
N PRO A 179 -2.98 -10.83 -19.88
CA PRO A 179 -1.98 -10.63 -18.83
C PRO A 179 -2.29 -9.42 -17.93
N THR A 180 -2.98 -8.40 -18.47
CA THR A 180 -3.45 -7.24 -17.70
C THR A 180 -4.55 -7.60 -16.68
N ILE A 181 -5.44 -8.54 -17.02
CA ILE A 181 -6.49 -9.03 -16.10
C ILE A 181 -5.85 -9.80 -14.94
N GLU A 182 -4.96 -10.74 -15.24
CA GLU A 182 -4.25 -11.54 -14.24
C GLU A 182 -3.43 -10.66 -13.29
N PHE A 183 -2.75 -9.65 -13.83
CA PHE A 183 -2.03 -8.65 -13.03
C PHE A 183 -2.96 -7.85 -12.09
N CYS A 184 -4.12 -7.40 -12.59
CA CYS A 184 -5.06 -6.62 -11.79
C CYS A 184 -5.74 -7.48 -10.71
N GLN A 185 -6.05 -8.73 -11.00
CA GLN A 185 -6.56 -9.71 -10.03
C GLN A 185 -5.53 -9.97 -8.94
N ARG A 186 -4.27 -10.27 -9.30
CA ARG A 186 -3.18 -10.48 -8.34
C ARG A 186 -2.93 -9.27 -7.44
N THR A 187 -3.10 -8.05 -7.96
CA THR A 187 -2.99 -6.81 -7.17
C THR A 187 -4.08 -6.72 -6.09
N VAL A 188 -5.26 -7.28 -6.33
CA VAL A 188 -6.35 -7.37 -5.34
C VAL A 188 -6.14 -8.55 -4.39
N GLU A 189 -5.60 -9.68 -4.84
CA GLU A 189 -5.20 -10.79 -3.97
C GLU A 189 -4.12 -10.35 -2.97
N ASP A 190 -3.10 -9.60 -3.42
CA ASP A 190 -2.07 -8.99 -2.57
C ASP A 190 -2.68 -8.06 -1.50
N TYR A 191 -3.77 -7.34 -1.82
CA TYR A 191 -4.48 -6.49 -0.84
C TYR A 191 -5.13 -7.34 0.26
N PHE A 192 -5.88 -8.38 -0.13
CA PHE A 192 -6.50 -9.28 0.83
C PHE A 192 -5.46 -10.02 1.69
N ALA A 193 -4.32 -10.41 1.11
CA ALA A 193 -3.22 -11.03 1.84
C ALA A 193 -2.56 -10.07 2.84
N ALA A 194 -2.26 -8.82 2.43
CA ALA A 194 -1.61 -7.83 3.29
C ALA A 194 -2.47 -7.47 4.51
N PHE A 195 -3.78 -7.28 4.33
CA PHE A 195 -4.69 -6.84 5.40
C PHE A 195 -5.48 -7.99 6.06
N ALA A 196 -5.14 -9.26 5.81
CA ALA A 196 -5.90 -10.43 6.28
C ALA A 196 -6.14 -10.48 7.80
N ALA A 197 -5.22 -9.92 8.59
CA ALA A 197 -5.27 -9.86 10.06
C ALA A 197 -5.76 -8.50 10.61
N GLY A 198 -6.29 -7.61 9.76
CA GLY A 198 -6.54 -6.21 10.11
C GLY A 198 -5.32 -5.32 9.83
N TYR A 199 -5.34 -4.08 10.33
CA TYR A 199 -4.26 -3.10 10.07
C TYR A 199 -3.32 -2.93 11.26
N GLU A 200 -2.02 -2.98 10.99
CA GLU A 200 -1.00 -2.96 12.03
C GLU A 200 -0.32 -1.61 12.14
N GLN A 201 -0.69 -0.85 13.17
CA GLN A 201 -0.02 0.40 13.49
C GLN A 201 1.32 0.16 14.22
N GLY A 202 2.35 -0.21 13.46
CA GLY A 202 3.76 0.11 13.71
C GLY A 202 4.35 -0.14 15.10
N THR A 203 3.87 -1.13 15.85
CA THR A 203 4.24 -1.36 17.26
C THR A 203 4.96 -2.67 17.54
N THR A 204 5.03 -3.60 16.57
CA THR A 204 5.90 -4.79 16.66
C THR A 204 6.73 -4.98 15.40
N GLU A 205 7.97 -5.43 15.60
CA GLU A 205 9.06 -5.38 14.61
C GLU A 205 8.94 -6.32 13.39
N TYR A 206 7.84 -7.08 13.25
CA TYR A 206 7.78 -8.25 12.34
C TYR A 206 6.48 -8.45 11.56
N SER A 207 5.37 -7.77 11.91
CA SER A 207 4.03 -8.21 11.45
C SER A 207 3.36 -7.26 10.42
N GLY A 208 3.68 -5.96 10.45
CA GLY A 208 3.14 -4.96 9.50
C GLY A 208 3.91 -4.75 8.18
N ALA A 209 4.89 -5.60 7.86
CA ALA A 209 5.76 -5.40 6.70
C ALA A 209 5.01 -5.49 5.36
N SER A 210 4.18 -6.52 5.18
CA SER A 210 3.36 -6.74 3.98
C SER A 210 2.45 -5.56 3.66
N GLN A 211 1.88 -4.89 4.67
CA GLN A 211 1.00 -3.74 4.51
C GLN A 211 1.75 -2.50 4.08
N ARG A 212 2.89 -2.20 4.72
CA ARG A 212 3.78 -1.10 4.33
C ARG A 212 4.24 -1.27 2.89
N ASP A 213 4.67 -2.48 2.53
CA ASP A 213 5.24 -2.76 1.22
C ASP A 213 4.14 -2.75 0.15
N PHE A 214 2.93 -3.26 0.46
CA PHE A 214 1.74 -3.05 -0.37
C PHE A 214 1.46 -1.57 -0.63
N PHE A 215 1.48 -0.71 0.41
CA PHE A 215 1.28 0.72 0.24
C PHE A 215 2.34 1.38 -0.67
N LEU A 216 3.60 0.96 -0.55
CA LEU A 216 4.72 1.50 -1.34
C LEU A 216 4.66 1.07 -2.82
N TYR A 217 4.31 -0.19 -3.10
CA TYR A 217 4.34 -0.74 -4.46
C TYR A 217 3.02 -0.61 -5.22
N ARG A 218 1.88 -0.50 -4.53
CA ARG A 218 0.55 -0.49 -5.16
C ARG A 218 -0.12 0.88 -5.23
N PHE A 219 0.43 1.94 -4.64
CA PHE A 219 -0.09 3.30 -4.81
C PHE A 219 0.97 4.25 -5.34
N ASN A 220 0.55 5.20 -6.18
CA ASN A 220 1.45 6.17 -6.78
C ASN A 220 1.83 7.26 -5.78
N SER A 221 3.11 7.32 -5.37
CA SER A 221 3.62 8.34 -4.44
C SER A 221 4.15 9.62 -5.11
N ARG A 222 4.11 9.72 -6.46
CA ARG A 222 4.80 10.76 -7.28
C ARG A 222 4.45 12.23 -7.04
N GLN A 223 3.50 12.60 -6.17
CA GLN A 223 3.14 14.02 -5.97
C GLN A 223 3.87 14.66 -4.79
N ALA A 224 5.07 15.18 -5.08
CA ALA A 224 5.78 16.09 -4.20
C ALA A 224 4.90 17.29 -3.79
N GLY A 225 4.51 17.34 -2.51
CA GLY A 225 3.70 18.40 -1.90
C GLY A 225 2.31 17.94 -1.44
N THR A 226 1.77 16.85 -1.99
CA THR A 226 0.51 16.26 -1.53
C THR A 226 0.71 14.76 -1.36
N MET A 227 0.79 14.35 -0.08
CA MET A 227 0.56 12.97 0.40
C MET A 227 -0.46 12.24 -0.49
N SER A 228 -0.11 11.02 -0.94
CA SER A 228 -0.86 10.26 -1.95
C SER A 228 -2.27 9.96 -1.45
N THR A 229 -3.22 10.81 -1.82
CA THR A 229 -4.54 10.92 -1.18
C THR A 229 -5.27 9.59 -1.07
N VAL A 230 -5.10 8.70 -2.03
CA VAL A 230 -5.71 7.35 -2.05
C VAL A 230 -5.02 6.41 -1.06
N ALA A 231 -3.68 6.38 -1.03
CA ALA A 231 -2.94 5.56 -0.07
C ALA A 231 -3.22 6.00 1.37
N ASP A 232 -3.33 7.32 1.58
CA ASP A 232 -3.59 7.90 2.89
C ASP A 232 -5.05 7.72 3.31
N GLN A 233 -6.03 7.88 2.41
CA GLN A 233 -7.44 7.50 2.66
C GLN A 233 -7.57 6.04 3.09
N VAL A 234 -6.90 5.12 2.40
CA VAL A 234 -6.92 3.68 2.75
C VAL A 234 -6.30 3.44 4.12
N ARG A 235 -5.19 4.13 4.43
CA ARG A 235 -4.52 4.02 5.74
C ARG A 235 -5.35 4.61 6.87
N GLU A 236 -5.95 5.77 6.68
CA GLU A 236 -6.84 6.43 7.64
C GLU A 236 -8.09 5.60 7.91
N ARG A 237 -8.71 5.05 6.86
CA ARG A 237 -9.84 4.10 6.95
C ARG A 237 -9.47 2.85 7.75
N TRP A 238 -8.35 2.21 7.42
CA TRP A 238 -7.87 1.01 8.11
C TRP A 238 -7.50 1.28 9.59
N TYR A 239 -6.91 2.45 9.86
CA TYR A 239 -6.64 2.93 11.22
C TYR A 239 -7.94 3.16 11.99
N ALA A 240 -8.88 3.95 11.45
CA ALA A 240 -10.18 4.21 12.09
C ALA A 240 -10.96 2.92 12.40
N LEU A 241 -10.93 1.94 11.49
CA LEU A 241 -11.56 0.64 11.72
C LEU A 241 -10.88 -0.14 12.86
N SER A 242 -9.55 -0.13 12.92
CA SER A 242 -8.77 -0.91 13.90
C SER A 242 -8.69 -0.26 15.29
N GLU A 243 -8.84 1.07 15.38
CA GLU A 243 -9.05 1.79 16.65
C GLU A 243 -10.44 1.50 17.23
N CYS A 244 -11.47 1.48 16.38
CA CYS A 244 -12.85 1.30 16.81
C CYS A 244 -13.25 -0.16 17.05
N PHE A 245 -12.69 -1.10 16.31
CA PHE A 245 -12.99 -2.53 16.40
C PHE A 245 -11.72 -3.34 16.51
N GLU A 246 -11.78 -4.42 17.28
CA GLU A 246 -10.74 -5.44 17.20
C GLU A 246 -10.99 -6.30 15.95
N VAL A 247 -10.19 -6.06 14.90
CA VAL A 247 -10.26 -6.80 13.65
C VAL A 247 -9.65 -8.18 13.86
N LEU A 248 -10.46 -9.24 13.72
CA LEU A 248 -10.02 -10.64 13.89
C LEU A 248 -9.63 -11.29 12.57
N ALA A 249 -10.28 -10.90 11.47
CA ALA A 249 -9.99 -11.37 10.13
C ALA A 249 -10.60 -10.43 9.07
N PHE A 250 -9.95 -10.37 7.92
CA PHE A 250 -10.46 -9.79 6.68
C PHE A 250 -10.25 -10.80 5.56
N GLN A 251 -11.30 -11.10 4.80
CA GLN A 251 -11.28 -12.18 3.82
C GLN A 251 -12.02 -11.78 2.54
N GLN A 252 -11.45 -12.11 1.38
CA GLN A 252 -12.16 -12.10 0.12
C GLN A 252 -13.32 -13.12 0.12
N LYS A 253 -14.40 -12.82 -0.59
CA LYS A 253 -15.50 -13.75 -0.88
C LYS A 253 -15.78 -13.79 -2.38
N GLY A 254 -15.97 -14.99 -2.91
CA GLY A 254 -16.32 -15.20 -4.30
C GLY A 254 -15.18 -14.91 -5.29
N PRO A 255 -15.45 -15.08 -6.60
CA PRO A 255 -14.50 -14.76 -7.65
C PRO A 255 -14.32 -13.25 -7.79
N ILE A 256 -13.10 -12.82 -8.11
CA ILE A 256 -12.82 -11.44 -8.51
C ILE A 256 -13.47 -11.19 -9.87
N GLN A 257 -14.25 -10.12 -9.98
CA GLN A 257 -14.82 -9.68 -11.26
C GLN A 257 -13.96 -8.54 -11.81
N THR A 258 -13.58 -8.61 -13.08
CA THR A 258 -12.64 -7.68 -13.69
C THR A 258 -13.24 -7.12 -14.96
N GLU A 259 -13.61 -5.84 -14.94
CA GLU A 259 -14.13 -5.14 -16.10
C GLU A 259 -12.98 -4.45 -16.83
N LEU A 260 -12.72 -4.91 -18.05
CA LEU A 260 -11.72 -4.34 -18.94
C LEU A 260 -12.44 -3.51 -20.03
N ASP A 261 -12.45 -2.19 -19.87
CA ASP A 261 -12.79 -1.27 -20.95
C ASP A 261 -11.52 -0.97 -21.75
N ASP A 262 -11.43 -1.47 -22.99
CA ASP A 262 -10.26 -1.26 -23.87
C ASP A 262 -9.94 0.22 -24.15
N THR A 263 -10.90 1.13 -23.96
CA THR A 263 -10.71 2.57 -24.13
C THR A 263 -10.23 3.30 -22.86
N SER A 264 -10.39 2.67 -21.69
CA SER A 264 -9.94 3.21 -20.41
C SER A 264 -8.45 2.94 -20.15
N SER A 265 -7.75 3.90 -19.55
CA SER A 265 -6.39 3.72 -19.01
C SER A 265 -6.35 2.93 -17.70
N SER A 266 -7.50 2.69 -17.06
CA SER A 266 -7.61 1.85 -15.86
C SER A 266 -8.48 0.61 -16.07
N CYS A 267 -8.15 -0.44 -15.33
CA CYS A 267 -8.95 -1.63 -15.12
C CYS A 267 -9.84 -1.42 -13.89
N LEU A 268 -11.10 -1.84 -13.95
CA LEU A 268 -11.96 -1.91 -12.77
C LEU A 268 -11.99 -3.35 -12.25
N VAL A 269 -11.86 -3.50 -10.94
CA VAL A 269 -11.86 -4.80 -10.28
C VAL A 269 -12.85 -4.74 -9.12
N GLU A 270 -13.94 -5.50 -9.21
CA GLU A 270 -14.93 -5.66 -8.16
C GLU A 270 -14.65 -6.95 -7.37
N SER A 271 -14.66 -6.85 -6.06
CA SER A 271 -14.49 -7.99 -5.16
C SER A 271 -15.39 -7.86 -3.93
N SER A 272 -16.06 -8.95 -3.57
CA SER A 272 -16.72 -9.05 -2.27
C SER A 272 -15.73 -9.42 -1.18
N ALA A 273 -16.03 -9.00 0.04
CA ALA A 273 -15.21 -9.20 1.22
C ALA A 273 -16.05 -9.48 2.46
N THR A 274 -15.40 -9.91 3.53
CA THR A 274 -16.01 -10.09 4.86
C THR A 274 -15.00 -9.74 5.94
N TYR A 275 -15.43 -8.91 6.88
CA TYR A 275 -14.70 -8.59 8.10
C TYR A 275 -15.28 -9.38 9.27
N ALA A 276 -14.41 -9.92 10.13
CA ALA A 276 -14.75 -10.40 11.46
C ALA A 276 -14.31 -9.33 12.48
N LEU A 277 -15.26 -8.55 12.99
CA LEU A 277 -14.99 -7.41 13.89
C LEU A 277 -15.52 -7.71 15.30
N ARG A 278 -14.65 -7.78 16.30
CA ARG A 278 -15.09 -7.94 17.69
C ARG A 278 -15.47 -6.60 18.31
N LEU A 279 -16.70 -6.54 18.79
CA LEU A 279 -17.24 -5.42 19.55
C LEU A 279 -16.61 -5.38 20.95
N THR A 280 -15.95 -4.28 21.28
CA THR A 280 -15.36 -4.04 22.61
C THR A 280 -16.16 -2.98 23.37
N PHE A 281 -15.88 -2.77 24.66
CA PHE A 281 -16.42 -1.61 25.38
C PHE A 281 -16.00 -0.29 24.72
N HIS A 282 -14.76 -0.22 24.20
CA HIS A 282 -14.28 0.94 23.46
C HIS A 282 -15.10 1.19 22.18
N THR A 283 -15.45 0.13 21.44
CA THR A 283 -16.34 0.22 20.26
C THR A 283 -17.69 0.85 20.58
N ILE A 284 -18.28 0.55 21.75
CA ILE A 284 -19.51 1.19 22.19
C ILE A 284 -19.28 2.69 22.48
N GLN A 285 -18.15 3.06 23.07
CA GLN A 285 -17.84 4.48 23.34
C GLN A 285 -17.55 5.29 22.07
N SER A 286 -16.85 4.71 21.09
CA SER A 286 -16.44 5.39 19.87
C SER A 286 -17.53 5.39 18.79
N VAL A 287 -18.09 4.21 18.49
CA VAL A 287 -19.03 3.99 17.37
C VAL A 287 -20.50 4.10 17.79
N PHE A 288 -20.88 3.60 18.97
CA PHE A 288 -22.29 3.55 19.43
C PHE A 288 -22.53 4.34 20.75
N PRO A 289 -22.11 5.62 20.85
CA PRO A 289 -22.03 6.34 22.11
C PRO A 289 -23.37 6.50 22.83
N HIS A 290 -24.48 6.49 22.09
CA HIS A 290 -25.85 6.52 22.64
C HIS A 290 -26.18 5.29 23.49
N LEU A 291 -25.53 4.14 23.21
CA LEU A 291 -25.73 2.89 23.95
C LEU A 291 -24.89 2.79 25.23
N VAL A 292 -23.99 3.75 25.51
CA VAL A 292 -23.12 3.71 26.71
C VAL A 292 -23.95 3.64 27.99
N SER A 293 -25.10 4.32 28.03
CA SER A 293 -26.05 4.30 29.15
C SER A 293 -26.99 3.08 29.14
N ASP A 294 -27.26 2.51 27.96
CA ASP A 294 -28.13 1.33 27.82
C ASP A 294 -27.39 0.07 28.25
N THR A 295 -27.60 -0.34 29.50
CA THR A 295 -26.92 -1.50 30.06
C THR A 295 -27.37 -2.83 29.42
N GLN A 296 -28.57 -2.92 28.83
CA GLN A 296 -29.04 -4.15 28.21
C GLN A 296 -28.42 -4.35 26.83
N LEU A 297 -28.51 -3.35 25.95
CA LEU A 297 -27.93 -3.43 24.61
C LEU A 297 -26.40 -3.45 24.64
N ARG A 298 -25.78 -2.62 25.49
CA ARG A 298 -24.31 -2.64 25.68
C ARG A 298 -23.80 -4.01 26.11
N ASN A 299 -24.46 -4.66 27.07
CA ASN A 299 -24.03 -5.98 27.56
C ASN A 299 -24.32 -7.09 26.54
N THR A 300 -25.33 -6.94 25.67
CA THR A 300 -25.60 -7.87 24.56
C THR A 300 -24.54 -7.78 23.47
N LEU A 301 -24.02 -6.58 23.20
CA LEU A 301 -23.07 -6.29 22.12
C LEU A 301 -21.61 -6.61 22.47
N ILE A 302 -21.14 -6.27 23.67
CA ILE A 302 -19.72 -6.43 24.02
C ILE A 302 -19.29 -7.90 23.96
N GLY A 303 -18.15 -8.14 23.29
CA GLY A 303 -17.56 -9.46 23.08
C GLY A 303 -18.14 -10.22 21.89
N LYS A 304 -19.21 -9.73 21.25
CA LYS A 304 -19.74 -10.32 20.00
C LYS A 304 -18.82 -10.02 18.83
N VAL A 305 -18.85 -10.90 17.83
CA VAL A 305 -18.15 -10.73 16.55
C VAL A 305 -19.18 -10.44 15.47
N LEU A 306 -19.12 -9.24 14.89
CA LEU A 306 -19.85 -8.90 13.68
C LEU A 306 -19.16 -9.57 12.49
N THR A 307 -19.95 -10.23 11.64
CA THR A 307 -19.49 -10.72 10.32
C THR A 307 -19.98 -9.72 9.28
N VAL A 308 -19.19 -8.67 9.01
CA VAL A 308 -19.62 -7.55 8.16
C VAL A 308 -19.30 -7.88 6.69
N PRO A 309 -20.30 -8.12 5.83
CA PRO A 309 -20.06 -8.24 4.40
C PRO A 309 -19.72 -6.86 3.82
N SER A 310 -18.82 -6.85 2.84
CA SER A 310 -18.37 -5.63 2.18
C SER A 310 -18.23 -5.84 0.67
N GLN A 311 -18.42 -4.78 -0.11
CA GLN A 311 -18.12 -4.74 -1.55
C GLN A 311 -17.04 -3.70 -1.81
N ILE A 312 -16.00 -4.09 -2.55
CA ILE A 312 -14.81 -3.28 -2.81
C ILE A 312 -14.59 -3.18 -4.32
N ILE A 313 -14.45 -1.95 -4.82
CA ILE A 313 -14.10 -1.66 -6.21
C ILE A 313 -12.73 -0.97 -6.24
N PHE A 314 -11.78 -1.59 -6.94
CA PHE A 314 -10.45 -1.04 -7.21
C PHE A 314 -10.41 -0.49 -8.65
N SER A 315 -9.79 0.67 -8.83
CA SER A 315 -9.38 1.16 -10.15
C SER A 315 -7.86 1.11 -10.24
N ILE A 316 -7.35 0.26 -11.12
CA ILE A 316 -5.92 -0.04 -11.27
C ILE A 316 -5.47 0.51 -12.61
N GLU A 317 -4.48 1.41 -12.63
CA GLU A 317 -3.92 1.95 -13.87
C GLU A 317 -3.20 0.83 -14.65
N LYS A 318 -3.59 0.60 -15.91
CA LYS A 318 -3.12 -0.54 -16.72
C LYS A 318 -1.63 -0.49 -17.08
N THR A 319 -1.04 0.70 -17.07
CA THR A 319 0.35 0.96 -17.49
C THR A 319 1.35 0.82 -16.35
N THR A 320 0.96 1.24 -15.14
CA THR A 320 1.83 1.25 -13.95
C THR A 320 1.50 0.13 -12.97
N GLY A 321 0.24 -0.35 -12.98
CA GLY A 321 -0.29 -1.26 -12.00
C GLY A 321 -0.64 -0.63 -10.65
N TYR A 322 -0.65 0.70 -10.55
CA TYR A 322 -1.04 1.40 -9.33
C TYR A 322 -2.55 1.48 -9.16
N ILE A 323 -3.00 1.28 -7.92
CA ILE A 323 -4.36 1.58 -7.46
C ILE A 323 -4.53 3.11 -7.47
N SER A 324 -5.26 3.59 -8.47
CA SER A 324 -5.59 5.01 -8.64
C SER A 324 -6.86 5.41 -7.88
N ARG A 325 -7.68 4.43 -7.48
CA ARG A 325 -8.83 4.58 -6.59
C ARG A 325 -9.20 3.25 -5.95
N ILE A 326 -9.71 3.30 -4.74
CA ILE A 326 -10.51 2.24 -4.13
C ILE A 326 -11.82 2.86 -3.62
N SER A 327 -12.90 2.09 -3.59
CA SER A 327 -14.17 2.52 -3.01
C SER A 327 -14.87 1.29 -2.43
N GLU A 328 -15.43 1.43 -1.23
CA GLU A 328 -15.89 0.31 -0.44
C GLU A 328 -17.22 0.60 0.25
N TRP A 329 -18.04 -0.44 0.41
CA TRP A 329 -19.35 -0.37 1.07
C TRP A 329 -19.52 -1.53 2.06
N MET A 330 -19.61 -1.22 3.36
CA MET A 330 -19.75 -2.20 4.44
C MET A 330 -21.20 -2.24 4.96
N ASP A 331 -21.83 -3.42 4.97
CA ASP A 331 -23.21 -3.57 5.48
C ASP A 331 -23.23 -3.98 6.96
N PHE A 332 -23.03 -3.00 7.83
CA PHE A 332 -23.14 -3.17 9.27
C PHE A 332 -24.57 -3.50 9.73
N ALA A 333 -25.61 -3.13 8.96
CA ALA A 333 -27.00 -3.37 9.35
C ALA A 333 -27.34 -4.87 9.26
N VAL A 334 -26.93 -5.54 8.18
CA VAL A 334 -27.03 -7.00 8.04
C VAL A 334 -26.25 -7.70 9.16
N ALA A 335 -24.99 -7.31 9.39
CA ALA A 335 -24.17 -7.94 10.43
C ALA A 335 -24.72 -7.74 11.86
N MET A 336 -25.36 -6.60 12.12
CA MET A 336 -25.96 -6.31 13.42
C MET A 336 -27.28 -7.06 13.64
N ALA A 337 -28.05 -7.33 12.59
CA ALA A 337 -29.29 -8.12 12.66
C ALA A 337 -29.05 -9.57 13.13
N ASP A 338 -27.88 -10.16 12.83
CA ASP A 338 -27.47 -11.48 13.33
C ASP A 338 -27.24 -11.49 14.86
N ILE A 339 -26.97 -10.34 15.46
CA ILE A 339 -26.76 -10.18 16.92
C ILE A 339 -28.04 -9.70 17.61
N ILE A 340 -28.78 -8.80 16.97
CA ILE A 340 -30.00 -8.16 17.49
C ILE A 340 -31.19 -8.60 16.62
N PRO A 341 -31.90 -9.69 16.99
CA PRO A 341 -33.03 -10.18 16.23
C PRO A 341 -34.30 -9.34 16.39
N ASP A 342 -34.37 -8.44 17.38
CA ASP A 342 -35.49 -7.51 17.53
C ASP A 342 -35.32 -6.27 16.63
N PRO A 343 -36.29 -5.96 15.73
CA PRO A 343 -36.15 -4.84 14.80
C PRO A 343 -36.13 -3.45 15.45
N LEU A 344 -36.72 -3.26 16.64
CA LEU A 344 -36.75 -1.98 17.33
C LEU A 344 -35.41 -1.71 18.01
N ASP A 345 -34.86 -2.72 18.70
CA ASP A 345 -33.51 -2.67 19.27
C ASP A 345 -32.46 -2.48 18.16
N LEU A 346 -32.59 -3.18 17.02
CA LEU A 346 -31.69 -3.02 15.87
C LEU A 346 -31.74 -1.59 15.31
N ALA A 347 -32.95 -1.04 15.12
CA ALA A 347 -33.13 0.34 14.68
C ALA A 347 -32.53 1.34 15.69
N LEU A 348 -32.70 1.11 16.99
CA LEU A 348 -32.12 1.94 18.05
C LEU A 348 -30.58 1.92 17.99
N VAL A 349 -29.97 0.75 17.88
CA VAL A 349 -28.50 0.59 17.76
C VAL A 349 -27.96 1.32 16.54
N MET A 350 -28.60 1.19 15.37
CA MET A 350 -28.12 1.84 14.15
C MET A 350 -28.40 3.36 14.10
N SER A 351 -29.46 3.86 14.77
CA SER A 351 -29.98 5.23 14.60
C SER A 351 -29.00 6.38 14.87
N GLN A 352 -28.02 6.18 15.75
CA GLN A 352 -27.01 7.18 16.14
C GLN A 352 -25.59 6.59 16.11
N ALA A 353 -25.40 5.48 15.39
CA ALA A 353 -24.09 4.90 15.18
C ALA A 353 -23.23 5.81 14.29
N LYS A 354 -21.95 6.01 14.66
CA LYS A 354 -20.97 6.76 13.85
C LYS A 354 -20.35 5.88 12.76
N LEU A 355 -21.20 5.29 11.94
CA LEU A 355 -20.80 4.43 10.83
C LEU A 355 -20.86 5.22 9.52
N ALA A 356 -19.82 5.07 8.71
CA ALA A 356 -19.74 5.58 7.35
C ALA A 356 -20.11 4.47 6.35
N LEU A 357 -20.32 4.83 5.08
CA LEU A 357 -20.56 3.85 4.01
C LEU A 357 -19.42 2.82 3.91
N ASP A 358 -18.19 3.26 4.14
CA ASP A 358 -16.97 2.48 4.04
C ASP A 358 -16.41 2.05 5.42
N GLY A 359 -17.04 2.36 6.55
CA GLY A 359 -16.49 2.02 7.87
C GLY A 359 -17.00 2.89 9.00
N VAL A 360 -16.12 3.72 9.57
CA VAL A 360 -16.40 4.56 10.75
C VAL A 360 -16.24 6.03 10.39
N ASP A 361 -17.21 6.85 10.77
CA ASP A 361 -17.13 8.31 10.63
C ASP A 361 -16.33 8.91 11.79
N PHE A 362 -15.02 9.10 11.57
CA PHE A 362 -14.11 9.71 12.53
C PHE A 362 -14.04 11.25 12.42
N GLN A 363 -14.49 11.81 11.30
CA GLN A 363 -14.53 13.25 11.03
C GLN A 363 -15.87 13.57 10.38
N GLN A 364 -16.82 14.13 11.15
CA GLN A 364 -18.16 14.53 10.67
C GLN A 364 -18.09 15.39 9.40
N THR A 365 -18.01 14.73 8.25
CA THR A 365 -17.89 15.32 6.93
C THR A 365 -19.11 14.85 6.18
N SER A 366 -20.16 15.67 6.31
CA SER A 366 -21.47 15.48 5.71
C SER A 366 -21.38 15.43 4.18
N PHE A 367 -20.99 14.28 3.63
CA PHE A 367 -21.17 13.97 2.24
C PHE A 367 -22.64 13.66 2.00
N ILE A 368 -23.38 14.74 1.79
CA ILE A 368 -24.74 14.75 1.27
C ILE A 368 -24.79 13.80 0.06
N MET A 369 -25.72 12.84 0.10
CA MET A 369 -25.90 11.88 -0.99
C MET A 369 -26.13 12.60 -2.31
N ALA A 370 -25.22 12.39 -3.27
CA ALA A 370 -25.59 12.42 -4.67
C ALA A 370 -26.44 11.17 -4.93
N SER A 371 -27.75 11.36 -5.03
CA SER A 371 -28.74 10.29 -5.22
C SER A 371 -28.39 9.40 -6.42
N ARG A 372 -28.62 8.08 -6.27
CA ARG A 372 -28.61 7.13 -7.40
C ARG A 372 -29.49 7.65 -8.56
N SER A 373 -28.93 7.69 -9.76
CA SER A 373 -29.67 7.86 -11.02
C SER A 373 -29.24 6.84 -12.08
N GLN A 374 -29.25 5.56 -11.70
CA GLN A 374 -29.53 4.47 -12.65
C GLN A 374 -31.03 4.12 -12.55
N GLY A 375 -31.79 4.05 -13.63
CA GLY A 375 -31.43 4.42 -15.00
C GLY A 375 -32.58 4.27 -15.99
N GLN A 376 -32.30 4.73 -17.22
CA GLN A 376 -32.80 4.25 -18.50
C GLN A 376 -34.32 4.23 -18.84
N THR A 377 -34.54 4.80 -20.03
CA THR A 377 -35.44 4.38 -21.13
C THR A 377 -36.87 4.94 -21.28
N HIS A 378 -37.01 5.51 -22.48
CA HIS A 378 -38.15 5.48 -23.41
C HIS A 378 -39.33 6.47 -23.31
N THR A 379 -39.42 7.24 -24.41
CA THR A 379 -40.62 7.79 -25.09
C THR A 379 -41.43 8.90 -24.43
N ASP A 380 -41.25 10.10 -25.01
CA ASP A 380 -42.27 10.97 -25.60
C ASP A 380 -43.70 11.06 -25.02
N ASN A 381 -44.18 12.31 -25.02
CA ASN A 381 -45.57 12.77 -24.92
C ASN A 381 -46.29 12.56 -23.59
N LEU A 382 -46.29 13.61 -22.77
CA LEU A 382 -47.56 14.29 -22.48
C LEU A 382 -47.36 15.77 -22.09
N GLU A 383 -47.91 16.65 -22.91
CA GLU A 383 -48.03 18.08 -22.61
C GLU A 383 -49.07 18.36 -21.50
N ARG A 384 -49.05 19.61 -20.98
CA ARG A 384 -50.15 20.32 -20.28
C ARG A 384 -50.54 19.87 -18.87
N GLN A 385 -50.14 20.67 -17.88
CA GLN A 385 -51.02 21.67 -17.23
C GLN A 385 -50.12 22.64 -16.42
N GLN A 386 -50.05 23.92 -16.80
CA GLN A 386 -50.81 25.02 -16.18
C GLN A 386 -50.53 25.14 -14.67
N ASN A 387 -49.68 26.07 -14.23
CA ASN A 387 -50.08 27.46 -13.97
C ASN A 387 -51.52 27.56 -13.44
N ASP A 388 -51.70 27.71 -12.13
CA ASP A 388 -52.38 28.92 -11.66
C ASP A 388 -52.05 29.30 -10.21
N MET A 389 -52.37 30.54 -9.87
CA MET A 389 -51.83 31.29 -8.73
C MET A 389 -52.92 31.69 -7.71
N HIS A 390 -52.54 31.72 -6.42
CA HIS A 390 -53.23 32.40 -5.30
C HIS A 390 -54.68 32.01 -4.89
N THR A 391 -54.82 31.49 -3.67
CA THR A 391 -55.46 32.13 -2.47
C THR A 391 -55.64 31.05 -1.38
N GLY A 392 -55.61 31.30 -0.07
CA GLY A 392 -55.36 32.53 0.67
C GLY A 392 -56.03 32.52 2.05
N THR A 393 -55.41 31.91 3.07
CA THR A 393 -55.72 32.03 4.52
C THR A 393 -54.59 31.35 5.31
N GLY A 394 -54.13 31.80 6.48
CA GLY A 394 -54.51 32.99 7.23
C GLY A 394 -54.47 32.77 8.75
N SER A 395 -53.28 32.62 9.36
CA SER A 395 -53.12 32.70 10.81
C SER A 395 -51.69 33.13 11.23
N ARG A 396 -51.57 34.35 11.79
CA ARG A 396 -50.44 34.81 12.62
C ARG A 396 -50.72 34.37 14.07
N THR A 397 -49.75 34.20 14.98
CA THR A 397 -49.18 35.23 15.91
C THR A 397 -48.46 34.41 17.03
N MET A 398 -47.34 34.74 17.69
CA MET A 398 -46.46 35.91 17.82
C MET A 398 -44.99 35.44 18.02
N ARG A 399 -44.04 36.36 18.29
CA ARG A 399 -42.74 36.04 18.96
C ARG A 399 -42.38 37.15 19.97
N ILE A 400 -41.58 36.82 20.98
CA ILE A 400 -41.46 37.62 22.22
C ILE A 400 -40.63 38.91 22.13
N ALA A 401 -40.01 39.24 20.99
CA ALA A 401 -39.42 40.57 20.75
C ALA A 401 -40.49 41.67 20.51
N ASP A 402 -41.76 41.30 20.34
CA ASP A 402 -42.89 42.20 20.60
C ASP A 402 -43.02 42.57 22.12
N ILE A 403 -42.04 42.16 22.94
CA ILE A 403 -41.64 42.81 24.19
C ILE A 403 -40.18 43.27 24.05
N LEU A 404 -40.02 44.41 23.37
CA LEU A 404 -38.91 45.37 23.40
C LEU A 404 -37.74 45.18 22.41
N ASP A 405 -37.65 46.20 21.53
CA ASP A 405 -36.59 46.71 20.62
C ASP A 405 -36.03 45.80 19.50
#